data_AF-A0A9W7A708-F1
#
_entry.id   AF-A0A9W7A708-F1
#
_cell.length_a   1.000
_cell.length_b   1.000
_cell.length_c   1.000
_cell.angle_alpha   90.00
_cell.angle_beta   90.00
_cell.angle_gamma   90.00
#
_symmetry.space_group_name_H-M   'P 1'
#
loop_
_entity.id
_entity.type
_entity.pdbx_description
1 polymer ?
#
loop_
_entity_poly.entity_id
_entity_poly.type
_entity_poly.pdbx_seq_one_letter_code
_entity_poly.pdbx_strand_id
1 'polypeptide(L)'
;MNGFEVRIKPKCRMIEETISFKDGVWNLQNESSKELTAQAHLRVDDEGIGSFENRIRQVLMSSGATTFTKIANKWNTSLIGLMTYYREAVINTQEVLDLLVKCENKIQTRIKIGLNSKMPR
;
A
#
# COMPACT_ATOMS: atom_id res chain seq x y z
N MET A 1 15.07 -0.78 0.22
CA MET A 1 15.38 -0.13 1.52
C MET A 1 14.20 -0.34 2.45
N ASN A 2 14.29 -1.15 3.50
CA ASN A 2 13.18 -1.36 4.47
C ASN A 2 11.80 -1.57 3.79
N GLY A 3 11.73 -2.33 2.69
CA GLY A 3 10.49 -2.56 1.94
C GLY A 3 10.00 -1.42 1.02
N PHE A 4 10.78 -0.36 0.84
CA PHE A 4 10.55 0.69 -0.16
C PHE A 4 11.48 0.50 -1.37
N GLU A 5 10.90 0.67 -2.56
CA GLU A 5 11.61 0.91 -3.81
C GLU A 5 11.71 2.42 -4.04
N VAL A 6 12.93 2.94 -4.12
CA VAL A 6 13.18 4.38 -4.22
C VAL A 6 14.02 4.67 -5.46
N ARG A 7 13.52 5.54 -6.33
CA ARG A 7 14.23 6.00 -7.53
C ARG A 7 14.49 7.49 -7.47
N ILE A 8 15.76 7.88 -7.46
CA ILE A 8 16.18 9.29 -7.42
C ILE A 8 16.50 9.78 -8.84
N LYS A 9 15.87 10.87 -9.25
CA LYS A 9 16.09 11.56 -10.54
C LYS A 9 16.62 12.99 -10.28
N PRO A 10 17.90 13.27 -10.59
CA PRO A 10 18.46 14.62 -10.46
C PRO A 10 17.82 15.61 -11.44
N LYS A 11 17.59 16.85 -10.99
CA LYS A 11 17.01 17.93 -11.80
C LYS A 11 17.83 18.22 -13.06
N CYS A 12 19.16 18.17 -12.98
CA CYS A 12 20.03 18.40 -14.14
C CYS A 12 19.91 17.36 -15.26
N ARG A 13 19.27 16.20 -14.98
CA ARG A 13 19.00 15.15 -15.97
C ARG A 13 17.52 15.08 -16.37
N MET A 14 16.69 15.98 -15.84
CA MET A 14 15.31 16.16 -16.29
C MET A 14 15.34 17.07 -17.51
N ILE A 15 15.40 16.47 -18.69
CA ILE A 15 15.25 17.19 -19.96
C ILE A 15 13.76 17.57 -20.05
N GLU A 16 13.47 18.88 -20.10
CA GLU A 16 12.13 19.50 -20.27
C GLU A 16 11.08 19.34 -19.16
N GLU A 17 11.21 18.40 -18.22
CA GLU A 17 10.26 18.27 -17.11
C GLU A 17 10.52 19.28 -15.98
N THR A 18 9.54 20.14 -15.70
CA THR A 18 9.49 20.93 -14.46
C THR A 18 9.32 20.01 -13.25
N ILE A 19 9.85 20.45 -12.09
CA ILE A 19 9.70 19.75 -10.81
C ILE A 19 8.21 19.52 -10.55
N SER A 20 7.78 18.26 -10.61
CA SER A 20 6.39 17.85 -10.38
C SER A 20 6.12 17.77 -8.87
N PHE A 21 5.14 18.52 -8.39
CA PHE A 21 4.61 18.41 -7.02
C PHE A 21 3.43 17.43 -7.01
N LYS A 22 3.75 16.13 -7.01
CA LYS A 22 2.77 15.05 -6.89
C LYS A 22 2.95 14.34 -5.55
N ASP A 23 1.85 13.86 -4.98
CA ASP A 23 1.87 13.00 -3.79
C ASP A 23 2.70 11.73 -4.08
N GLY A 24 3.50 11.30 -3.10
CA GLY A 24 4.39 10.15 -3.24
C GLY A 24 5.73 10.44 -3.94
N VAL A 25 6.04 11.70 -4.25
CA VAL A 25 7.34 12.14 -4.73
C VAL A 25 7.98 13.09 -3.70
N TRP A 26 9.18 12.75 -3.24
CA TRP A 26 9.95 13.63 -2.36
C TRP A 26 10.82 14.58 -3.17
N ASN A 27 10.64 15.88 -2.95
CA ASN A 27 11.52 16.90 -3.49
C ASN A 27 12.72 17.09 -2.55
N LEU A 28 13.90 16.69 -3.01
CA LEU A 28 15.13 16.71 -2.22
C LEU A 28 15.82 18.07 -2.37
N GLN A 29 16.01 18.74 -1.24
CA GLN A 29 16.69 20.02 -1.15
C GLN A 29 18.18 19.83 -0.83
N ASN A 30 19.04 20.57 -1.52
CA ASN A 30 20.44 20.66 -1.17
C ASN A 30 20.61 21.55 0.08
N GLU A 31 21.37 21.06 1.06
CA GLU A 31 21.55 21.75 2.33
C GLU A 31 22.27 23.10 2.20
N SER A 32 23.25 23.22 1.29
CA SER A 32 24.07 24.43 1.16
C SER A 32 23.37 25.52 0.33
N SER A 33 22.85 25.17 -0.85
CA SER A 33 22.20 26.14 -1.74
C SER A 33 20.73 26.39 -1.40
N LYS A 34 20.12 25.53 -0.58
CA LYS A 34 18.66 25.52 -0.30
C LYS A 34 17.80 25.35 -1.56
N GLU A 35 18.37 24.91 -2.68
CA GLU A 35 17.63 24.63 -3.90
C GLU A 35 17.17 23.18 -3.97
N LEU A 36 16.04 22.93 -4.64
CA LEU A 36 15.58 21.58 -4.97
C LEU A 36 16.42 21.01 -6.12
N THR A 37 17.23 19.99 -5.83
CA THR A 37 18.22 19.44 -6.77
C THR A 37 17.85 18.07 -7.33
N ALA A 38 16.95 17.33 -6.67
CA ALA A 38 16.52 16.01 -7.12
C ALA A 38 15.10 15.69 -6.66
N GLN A 39 14.47 14.74 -7.33
CA GLN A 39 13.21 14.14 -6.89
C GLN A 39 13.44 12.66 -6.59
N ALA A 40 12.85 12.15 -5.51
CA ALA A 40 12.81 10.74 -5.18
C ALA A 40 11.38 10.21 -5.35
N HIS A 41 11.21 9.26 -6.26
CA HIS A 41 9.96 8.56 -6.49
C HIS A 41 9.92 7.31 -5.60
N LEU A 42 8.85 7.19 -4.82
CA LEU A 42 8.66 6.11 -3.86
C LEU A 42 7.63 5.12 -4.39
N ARG A 43 7.93 3.83 -4.25
CA ARG A 43 6.99 2.73 -4.43
C ARG A 43 7.15 1.72 -3.30
N VAL A 44 6.12 0.90 -3.10
CA VAL A 44 6.18 -0.25 -2.21
C VAL A 44 6.91 -1.38 -2.93
N ASP A 45 7.87 -2.00 -2.26
CA ASP A 45 8.62 -3.13 -2.80
C ASP A 45 7.73 -4.39 -2.92
N ASP A 46 7.99 -5.23 -3.92
CA ASP A 46 7.18 -6.42 -4.24
C ASP A 46 7.11 -7.40 -3.06
N GLU A 47 8.18 -7.52 -2.27
CA GLU A 47 8.19 -8.32 -1.05
C GLU A 47 7.20 -7.79 0.00
N GLY A 48 7.08 -6.47 0.13
CA GLY A 48 6.11 -5.82 1.02
C GLY A 48 4.67 -6.10 0.58
N ILE A 49 4.42 -6.06 -0.73
CA ILE A 49 3.12 -6.42 -1.34
C ILE A 49 2.78 -7.88 -1.03
N GLY A 50 3.71 -8.80 -1.28
CA GLY A 50 3.53 -10.22 -1.04
C GLY A 50 3.32 -10.56 0.43
N SER A 51 4.05 -9.90 1.33
CA SER A 51 3.91 -10.05 2.78
C SER A 51 2.51 -9.66 3.26
N PHE A 52 1.98 -8.55 2.76
CA PHE A 52 0.61 -8.13 3.06
C PHE A 52 -0.43 -9.14 2.54
N GLU A 53 -0.31 -9.61 1.30
CA GLU A 53 -1.23 -10.63 0.78
C GLU A 53 -1.21 -11.91 1.63
N ASN A 54 -0.01 -12.37 1.98
CA ASN A 54 0.18 -13.56 2.81
C ASN A 54 -0.45 -13.38 4.20
N ARG A 55 -0.32 -12.19 4.79
CA ARG A 55 -0.96 -11.87 6.06
C ARG A 55 -2.48 -11.96 5.98
N ILE A 56 -3.10 -11.43 4.92
CA ILE A 56 -4.54 -11.54 4.73
C ILE A 56 -4.97 -12.98 4.47
N ARG A 57 -4.18 -13.76 3.71
CA ARG A 57 -4.43 -15.21 3.52
C ARG A 57 -4.43 -15.95 4.86
N GLN A 58 -3.49 -15.65 5.75
CA GLN A 58 -3.44 -16.21 7.10
C GLN A 58 -4.68 -15.82 7.94
N VAL A 59 -5.15 -14.58 7.84
CA VAL A 59 -6.40 -14.16 8.49
C VAL A 59 -7.56 -15.01 8.00
N LEU A 60 -7.70 -15.20 6.69
CA LEU A 60 -8.78 -16.01 6.10
C LEU A 60 -8.71 -17.48 6.51
N MET A 61 -7.53 -18.11 6.46
CA MET A 61 -7.34 -19.52 6.84
C MET A 61 -7.62 -19.79 8.33
N SER A 62 -7.28 -18.84 9.21
CA SER A 62 -7.50 -18.97 10.66
C SER A 62 -8.91 -18.59 11.13
N SER A 63 -9.79 -18.15 10.22
CA SER A 63 -11.11 -17.60 10.56
C SER A 63 -12.25 -18.62 10.46
N GLY A 64 -12.00 -19.90 10.75
CA GLY A 64 -12.96 -21.01 10.61
C GLY A 64 -14.26 -20.82 11.39
N ALA A 65 -14.16 -20.53 12.69
CA ALA A 65 -15.28 -20.34 13.62
C ALA A 65 -15.14 -19.05 14.47
N THR A 66 -14.41 -18.06 13.96
CA THR A 66 -14.21 -16.77 14.66
C THR A 66 -15.37 -15.82 14.42
N THR A 67 -15.69 -14.97 15.42
CA THR A 67 -16.70 -13.92 15.28
C THR A 67 -16.37 -12.96 14.12
N PHE A 68 -17.39 -12.44 13.43
CA PHE A 68 -17.19 -11.53 12.29
C PHE A 68 -16.43 -10.26 12.67
N THR A 69 -16.70 -9.73 13.86
CA THR A 69 -15.97 -8.58 14.42
C THR A 69 -14.47 -8.87 14.56
N LYS A 70 -14.08 -10.10 14.94
CA LYS A 70 -12.67 -10.48 15.06
C LYS A 70 -11.97 -10.56 13.69
N ILE A 71 -12.68 -10.99 12.65
CA ILE A 71 -12.16 -10.99 11.27
C ILE A 71 -11.94 -9.54 10.79
N ALA A 72 -12.93 -8.68 10.98
CA ALA A 72 -12.85 -7.26 10.62
C ALA A 72 -11.71 -6.54 11.38
N ASN A 73 -11.55 -6.80 12.68
CA ASN A 73 -10.48 -6.21 13.48
C ASN A 73 -9.09 -6.63 12.97
N LYS A 74 -8.89 -7.91 12.62
CA LYS A 74 -7.61 -8.38 12.04
C LYS A 74 -7.31 -7.72 10.68
N TRP A 75 -8.33 -7.53 9.85
CA TRP A 75 -8.21 -6.78 8.60
C TRP A 75 -7.79 -5.33 8.88
N ASN A 76 -8.52 -4.63 9.76
CA ASN A 76 -8.24 -3.23 10.11
C ASN A 76 -6.82 -3.05 10.64
N THR A 77 -6.35 -3.90 11.57
CA THR A 77 -4.98 -3.83 12.07
C THR A 77 -3.94 -4.04 10.96
N SER A 78 -4.18 -4.97 10.04
CA SER A 78 -3.26 -5.24 8.92
C SER A 78 -3.25 -4.09 7.93
N LEU A 79 -4.42 -3.53 7.59
CA LEU A 79 -4.58 -2.40 6.70
C LEU A 79 -3.94 -1.13 7.27
N ILE A 80 -4.21 -0.81 8.54
CA ILE A 80 -3.59 0.33 9.24
C ILE A 80 -2.07 0.17 9.25
N GLY A 81 -1.55 -1.04 9.53
CA GLY A 81 -0.11 -1.31 9.49
C GLY A 81 0.51 -0.99 8.13
N LEU A 82 -0.11 -1.43 7.04
CA LEU A 82 0.34 -1.13 5.67
C LEU A 82 0.28 0.39 5.39
N MET A 83 -0.88 1.02 5.62
CA MET A 83 -1.12 2.42 5.26
C MET A 83 -0.28 3.39 6.08
N THR A 84 -0.06 3.11 7.38
CA THR A 84 0.72 4.00 8.26
C THR A 84 2.22 3.86 8.05
N TYR A 85 2.69 2.70 7.60
CA TYR A 85 4.11 2.46 7.29
C TYR A 85 4.49 3.04 5.93
N TYR A 86 3.78 2.66 4.86
CA TYR A 86 4.13 3.06 3.50
C TYR A 86 3.59 4.44 3.10
N ARG A 87 2.49 4.90 3.71
CA ARG A 87 1.88 6.22 3.51
C ARG A 87 1.71 6.56 2.02
N GLU A 88 2.42 7.58 1.56
CA GLU A 88 2.35 8.12 0.20
C GLU A 88 2.93 7.18 -0.86
N ALA A 89 3.79 6.22 -0.50
CA ALA A 89 4.34 5.24 -1.45
C ALA A 89 3.25 4.31 -2.01
N VAL A 90 2.15 4.12 -1.29
CA VAL A 90 1.02 3.31 -1.72
C VAL A 90 0.34 3.90 -2.96
N ILE A 91 0.26 5.24 -3.04
CA ILE A 91 -0.45 5.94 -4.13
C ILE A 91 0.24 5.71 -5.48
N ASN A 92 1.56 5.64 -5.48
CA ASN A 92 2.36 5.39 -6.69
C ASN A 92 2.47 3.90 -7.07
N THR A 93 1.88 3.01 -6.27
CA THR A 93 1.96 1.56 -6.48
C THR A 93 0.57 1.03 -6.81
N GLN A 94 0.20 1.05 -8.10
CA GLN A 94 -1.11 0.60 -8.57
C GLN A 94 -1.41 -0.85 -8.18
N GLU A 95 -0.39 -1.70 -8.18
CA GLU A 95 -0.46 -3.11 -7.81
C GLU A 95 -0.95 -3.30 -6.36
N VAL A 96 -0.56 -2.40 -5.44
CA VAL A 96 -1.04 -2.40 -4.06
C VAL A 96 -2.51 -2.00 -3.99
N LEU A 97 -2.93 -1.00 -4.77
CA LEU A 97 -4.33 -0.55 -4.81
C LEU A 97 -5.26 -1.67 -5.29
N ASP A 98 -4.88 -2.35 -6.38
CA ASP A 98 -5.63 -3.50 -6.90
C ASP A 98 -5.66 -4.66 -5.89
N LEU A 99 -4.53 -4.92 -5.22
CA LEU A 99 -4.45 -5.93 -4.17
C LEU A 99 -5.34 -5.59 -2.97
N LEU A 100 -5.39 -4.33 -2.55
CA LEU A 100 -6.24 -3.86 -1.44
C LEU A 100 -7.71 -4.13 -1.74
N VAL A 101 -8.20 -3.74 -2.93
CA VAL A 101 -9.57 -3.99 -3.37
C VAL A 101 -9.87 -5.50 -3.40
N LYS A 102 -8.94 -6.30 -3.94
CA LYS A 102 -9.08 -7.76 -4.01
C LYS A 102 -9.14 -8.40 -2.62
N CYS A 103 -8.26 -8.00 -1.70
CA CYS A 103 -8.21 -8.55 -0.35
C CYS A 103 -9.41 -8.13 0.50
N GLU A 104 -9.87 -6.89 0.36
CA GLU A 104 -11.09 -6.41 1.02
C GLU A 104 -12.30 -7.25 0.61
N ASN A 105 -12.49 -7.46 -0.71
CA ASN A 105 -13.55 -8.29 -1.25
C ASN A 105 -13.50 -9.73 -0.72
N LYS A 106 -12.30 -10.31 -0.57
CA LYS A 106 -12.13 -11.65 0.05
C LYS A 106 -12.60 -11.67 1.51
N ILE A 107 -12.27 -10.65 2.31
CA ILE A 107 -12.68 -10.55 3.71
C ILE A 107 -14.20 -10.39 3.81
N GLN A 108 -14.79 -9.50 3.01
CA GLN A 108 -16.24 -9.33 2.94
C GLN A 108 -16.95 -10.63 2.54
N THR A 109 -16.42 -11.34 1.53
CA THR A 109 -16.96 -12.63 1.07
C THR A 109 -16.89 -13.69 2.16
N ARG A 110 -15.80 -13.75 2.94
CA ARG A 110 -15.68 -14.68 4.07
C ARG A 110 -16.78 -14.46 5.12
N ILE A 111 -17.10 -13.20 5.42
CA ILE A 111 -18.19 -12.84 6.33
C ILE A 111 -19.55 -13.22 5.73
N LYS A 112 -19.79 -12.92 4.45
CA LYS A 112 -21.03 -13.30 3.73
C LYS A 112 -21.27 -14.81 3.74
N ILE A 113 -20.23 -15.62 3.53
CA ILE A 113 -20.31 -17.09 3.63
C ILE A 113 -20.70 -17.53 5.05
N GLY A 114 -20.12 -16.90 6.08
CA GLY A 114 -20.48 -17.18 7.48
C GLY A 114 -21.94 -16.87 7.81
N LEU A 115 -22.57 -15.95 7.08
CA LEU A 115 -23.99 -15.61 7.17
C LEU A 115 -24.89 -16.50 6.30
N ASN A 116 -24.32 -17.47 5.57
CA ASN A 116 -25.02 -18.30 4.58
C ASN A 116 -25.70 -17.48 3.46
N SER A 117 -25.18 -16.28 3.17
CA SER A 117 -25.70 -15.39 2.14
C SER A 117 -24.85 -15.50 0.87
N LYS A 118 -25.42 -16.11 -0.17
CA LYS A 118 -24.97 -15.98 -1.58
C LYS A 118 -25.77 -14.88 -2.30
N MET A 119 -26.06 -13.76 -1.65
CA MET A 119 -26.88 -12.71 -2.27
C MET A 119 -26.01 -11.55 -2.77
N PRO A 120 -25.91 -11.32 -4.09
CA PRO A 120 -25.41 -10.07 -4.64
C PRO A 120 -26.52 -9.01 -4.59
N ARG A 121 -26.17 -7.81 -4.16
CA ARG A 121 -26.77 -6.56 -4.65
C ARG A 121 -25.63 -5.70 -5.14
#